data_AF-A0A8H4SXE3-F1
#
_entry.id   AF-A0A8H4SXE3-F1
#
_cell.length_a   1.000
_cell.length_b   1.000
_cell.length_c   1.000
_cell.angle_alpha   90.00
_cell.angle_beta   90.00
_cell.angle_gamma   90.00
#
_symmetry.space_group_name_H-M   'P 1'
#
loop_
_entity.id
_entity.type
_entity.pdbx_description
1 polymer ?
#
loop_
_entity_poly.entity_id
_entity_poly.type
_entity_poly.pdbx_seq_one_letter_code
_entity_poly.pdbx_strand_id
1 'polypeptide(L)'
;MNQNDQHAVVSLFPRLYHSTQSNLTTHPPLPSNEGYNHALANVHPELTDNGLGFEKTVHHLATDIIPGFNGGGISPHHYGFVIGGVTPIAAVADNVVTLYDQNLPLHMDGLTVATSVENSALDHLLQLFDLSPSAWQAKIFTTGATASNIPGLACGTEFILRKSLQKIPVGAESGATLGELGLLQMASLAGAQAVQILSPMPHSSLSKAAGIIGLGRAAVKLAGRSTEPWRIDIEIVEQELKKQPSVLSIVVLSCEEVNTGRFSTYSYAEMQRIRQLCDNYNLV
;
A
#
# COMPACT_ATOMS: atom_id res chain seq x y z
N MET A 1 -18.73 4.47 29.94
CA MET A 1 -19.89 4.08 29.10
C MET A 1 -20.94 3.54 30.04
N ASN A 2 -22.10 4.19 30.13
CA ASN A 2 -23.20 3.70 30.96
C ASN A 2 -23.97 2.57 30.22
N GLN A 3 -24.88 1.86 30.90
CA GLN A 3 -25.65 0.78 30.27
C GLN A 3 -26.51 1.24 29.09
N ASN A 4 -26.99 2.50 29.08
CA ASN A 4 -27.77 3.06 27.98
C ASN A 4 -26.90 3.30 26.74
N ASP A 5 -25.66 3.76 26.92
CA ASP A 5 -24.68 3.91 25.85
C ASP A 5 -24.39 2.55 25.20
N GLN A 6 -24.22 1.48 26.00
CA GLN A 6 -24.02 0.12 25.50
C GLN A 6 -25.22 -0.36 24.66
N HIS A 7 -26.45 -0.17 25.13
CA HIS A 7 -27.65 -0.52 24.37
C HIS A 7 -27.78 0.27 23.06
N ALA A 8 -27.41 1.55 23.07
CA ALA A 8 -27.51 2.40 21.90
C ALA A 8 -26.45 2.05 20.83
N VAL A 9 -25.20 1.70 21.22
CA VAL A 9 -24.19 1.10 20.30
C VAL A 9 -24.74 -0.16 19.64
N VAL A 10 -25.24 -1.10 20.46
CA VAL A 10 -25.75 -2.40 20.01
C VAL A 10 -26.92 -2.25 19.03
N SER A 11 -27.70 -1.18 19.15
CA SER A 11 -28.85 -0.94 18.26
C SER A 11 -28.51 -0.17 16.98
N LEU A 12 -27.47 0.66 16.94
CA LEU A 12 -27.17 1.52 15.80
C LEU A 12 -26.54 0.72 14.66
N PHE A 13 -25.52 -0.08 14.97
CA PHE A 13 -24.77 -0.80 13.95
C PHE A 13 -25.65 -1.76 13.13
N PRO A 14 -26.51 -2.61 13.74
CA PRO A 14 -27.42 -3.45 12.97
C PRO A 14 -28.40 -2.65 12.09
N ARG A 15 -28.85 -1.48 12.56
CA ARG A 15 -29.74 -0.60 11.78
C ARG A 15 -29.03 -0.02 10.55
N LEU A 16 -27.82 0.51 10.73
CA LEU A 16 -27.01 1.03 9.63
C LEU A 16 -26.66 -0.08 8.63
N TYR A 17 -26.21 -1.23 9.13
CA TYR A 17 -25.90 -2.38 8.29
C TYR A 17 -27.14 -2.83 7.50
N HIS A 18 -28.29 -3.00 8.16
CA HIS A 18 -29.53 -3.35 7.49
C HIS A 18 -29.92 -2.32 6.42
N SER A 19 -29.81 -1.02 6.71
CA SER A 19 -30.11 0.06 5.76
C SER A 19 -29.21 0.01 4.51
N THR A 20 -27.92 -0.32 4.69
CA THR A 20 -26.99 -0.46 3.56
C THR A 20 -27.28 -1.72 2.73
N GLN A 21 -27.75 -2.80 3.37
CA GLN A 21 -28.02 -4.07 2.71
C GLN A 21 -29.41 -4.13 2.06
N SER A 22 -30.40 -3.37 2.56
CA SER A 22 -31.76 -3.37 1.99
C SER A 22 -31.87 -2.64 0.65
N ASN A 23 -30.87 -1.82 0.29
CA ASN A 23 -30.88 -0.97 -0.92
C ASN A 23 -29.72 -1.30 -1.90
N LEU A 24 -29.18 -2.52 -1.87
CA LEU A 24 -27.99 -2.91 -2.65
C LEU A 24 -28.11 -2.69 -4.17
N THR A 25 -29.31 -2.61 -4.72
CA THR A 25 -29.53 -2.40 -6.16
C THR A 25 -29.91 -0.96 -6.52
N THR A 26 -30.21 -0.12 -5.53
CA THR A 26 -30.79 1.22 -5.73
C THR A 26 -30.01 2.32 -5.05
N HIS A 27 -28.98 1.99 -4.26
CA HIS A 27 -28.19 3.00 -3.56
C HIS A 27 -27.50 3.93 -4.57
N PRO A 28 -27.67 5.26 -4.45
CA PRO A 28 -27.01 6.19 -5.37
C PRO A 28 -25.49 6.16 -5.16
N PRO A 29 -24.69 6.33 -6.23
CA PRO A 29 -23.24 6.32 -6.14
C PRO A 29 -22.65 7.59 -5.50
N LEU A 30 -23.40 8.70 -5.50
CA LEU A 30 -23.05 9.99 -4.92
C LEU A 30 -24.17 10.48 -3.99
N PRO A 31 -23.87 11.30 -2.98
CA PRO A 31 -24.90 11.91 -2.14
C PRO A 31 -25.76 12.89 -2.96
N SER A 32 -26.97 13.18 -2.49
CA SER A 32 -27.76 14.30 -3.03
C SER A 32 -27.08 15.63 -2.68
N ASN A 33 -27.32 16.67 -3.47
CA ASN A 33 -26.80 18.02 -3.15
C ASN A 33 -27.28 18.49 -1.77
N GLU A 34 -28.52 18.17 -1.41
CA GLU A 34 -29.08 18.48 -0.10
C GLU A 34 -28.35 17.75 1.02
N GLY A 35 -28.16 16.43 0.91
CA GLY A 35 -27.45 15.62 1.92
C GLY A 35 -25.98 16.03 2.07
N TYR A 36 -25.32 16.31 0.94
CA TYR A 36 -23.93 16.81 0.94
C TYR A 36 -23.81 18.18 1.63
N ASN A 37 -24.65 19.16 1.25
CA ASN A 37 -24.61 20.49 1.83
C ASN A 37 -25.03 20.50 3.30
N HIS A 38 -26.02 19.68 3.68
CA HIS A 38 -26.42 19.49 5.08
C HIS A 38 -25.26 18.95 5.91
N ALA A 39 -24.58 17.90 5.44
CA ALA A 39 -23.42 17.34 6.14
C ALA A 39 -22.31 18.38 6.32
N LEU A 40 -21.95 19.10 5.25
CA LEU A 40 -20.95 20.16 5.32
C LEU A 40 -21.30 21.27 6.33
N ALA A 41 -22.57 21.70 6.38
CA ALA A 41 -23.02 22.73 7.30
C ALA A 41 -22.99 22.29 8.77
N ASN A 42 -23.03 20.97 9.03
CA ASN A 42 -23.07 20.40 10.38
C ASN A 42 -21.73 19.82 10.84
N VAL A 43 -20.69 19.80 10.00
CA VAL A 43 -19.33 19.49 10.47
C VAL A 43 -18.87 20.60 11.42
N HIS A 44 -18.71 20.25 12.69
CA HIS A 44 -18.25 21.19 13.71
C HIS A 44 -16.83 21.68 13.40
N PRO A 45 -16.61 23.00 13.21
CA PRO A 45 -15.30 23.54 12.84
C PRO A 45 -14.34 23.69 14.03
N GLU A 46 -14.86 23.66 15.25
CA GLU A 46 -14.11 23.92 16.48
C GLU A 46 -14.35 22.82 17.51
N LEU A 47 -13.32 22.54 18.30
CA LEU A 47 -13.40 21.64 19.45
C LEU A 47 -14.05 22.38 20.63
N THR A 48 -15.10 21.81 21.22
CA THR A 48 -15.81 22.39 22.36
C THR A 48 -15.28 21.85 23.70
N ASP A 49 -15.35 22.67 24.76
CA ASP A 49 -14.95 22.26 26.12
C ASP A 49 -15.82 21.13 26.69
N ASN A 50 -17.06 21.01 26.20
CA ASN A 50 -18.00 19.97 26.58
C ASN A 50 -18.32 19.10 25.37
N GLY A 51 -18.20 17.78 25.51
CA GLY A 51 -18.59 16.83 24.46
C GLY A 51 -20.11 16.75 24.29
N LEU A 52 -20.56 16.33 23.10
CA LEU A 52 -21.99 16.16 22.79
C LEU A 52 -22.67 15.09 23.64
N GLY A 53 -21.91 14.11 24.15
CA GLY A 53 -22.44 12.92 24.80
C GLY A 53 -22.90 11.87 23.79
N PHE A 54 -22.99 10.62 24.23
CA PHE A 54 -23.13 9.45 23.35
C PHE A 54 -24.34 9.53 22.40
N GLU A 55 -25.55 9.73 22.92
CA GLU A 55 -26.78 9.72 22.12
C GLU A 55 -26.80 10.84 21.07
N LYS A 56 -26.35 12.05 21.44
CA LYS A 56 -26.28 13.18 20.51
C LYS A 56 -25.22 12.96 19.44
N THR A 57 -24.08 12.36 19.78
CA THR A 57 -23.06 11.97 18.80
C THR A 57 -23.59 10.93 17.82
N VAL A 58 -24.30 9.90 18.31
CA VAL A 58 -24.94 8.89 17.45
C VAL A 58 -25.96 9.52 16.51
N HIS A 59 -26.81 10.41 17.05
CA HIS A 59 -27.78 11.15 16.24
C HIS A 59 -27.08 11.97 15.16
N HIS A 60 -26.08 12.77 15.55
CA HIS A 60 -25.31 13.60 14.64
C HIS A 60 -24.67 12.81 13.49
N LEU A 61 -24.03 11.67 13.80
CA LEU A 61 -23.47 10.79 12.77
C LEU A 61 -24.55 10.28 11.82
N ALA A 62 -25.69 9.82 12.34
CA ALA A 62 -26.76 9.21 11.55
C ALA A 62 -27.55 10.21 10.71
N THR A 63 -27.83 11.40 11.21
CA THR A 63 -28.71 12.38 10.57
C THR A 63 -27.98 13.48 9.84
N ASP A 64 -26.82 13.88 10.33
CA ASP A 64 -26.11 15.03 9.79
C ASP A 64 -24.99 14.60 8.86
N ILE A 65 -24.20 13.60 9.26
CA ILE A 65 -22.98 13.22 8.54
C ILE A 65 -23.23 12.17 7.46
N ILE A 66 -23.82 11.02 7.80
CA ILE A 66 -23.99 9.87 6.89
C ILE A 66 -24.72 10.22 5.58
N PRO A 67 -25.77 11.08 5.56
CA PRO A 67 -26.43 11.47 4.31
C PRO A 67 -25.52 12.18 3.28
N GLY A 68 -24.38 12.73 3.73
CA GLY A 68 -23.38 13.34 2.87
C GLY A 68 -22.35 12.35 2.30
N PHE A 69 -22.37 11.08 2.71
CA PHE A 69 -21.44 10.07 2.21
C PHE A 69 -21.77 9.63 0.78
N ASN A 70 -20.74 9.30 0.01
CA ASN A 70 -20.92 8.66 -1.29
C ASN A 70 -21.24 7.17 -1.13
N GLY A 71 -21.81 6.58 -2.17
CA GLY A 71 -22.14 5.16 -2.22
C GLY A 71 -20.99 4.27 -2.69
N GLY A 72 -19.73 4.63 -2.41
CA GLY A 72 -18.54 4.04 -3.04
C GLY A 72 -18.52 2.51 -3.05
N GLY A 73 -18.62 1.89 -1.88
CA GLY A 73 -18.61 0.43 -1.72
C GLY A 73 -19.99 -0.24 -1.65
N ILE A 74 -21.08 0.54 -1.72
CA ILE A 74 -22.46 0.06 -1.47
C ILE A 74 -23.41 0.30 -2.65
N SER A 75 -22.94 0.98 -3.70
CA SER A 75 -23.71 1.22 -4.92
C SER A 75 -23.16 0.37 -6.08
N PRO A 76 -24.00 -0.37 -6.82
CA PRO A 76 -23.59 -1.12 -8.00
C PRO A 76 -23.31 -0.20 -9.21
N HIS A 77 -23.53 1.11 -9.04
CA HIS A 77 -23.37 2.14 -10.07
C HIS A 77 -22.19 3.09 -9.79
N HIS A 78 -21.35 2.77 -8.81
CA HIS A 78 -20.14 3.54 -8.51
C HIS A 78 -18.95 3.02 -9.33
N TYR A 79 -18.61 3.74 -10.41
CA TYR A 79 -17.50 3.39 -11.31
C TYR A 79 -16.31 4.37 -11.21
N GLY A 80 -16.30 5.20 -10.18
CA GLY A 80 -15.26 6.20 -9.95
C GLY A 80 -14.15 5.67 -9.04
N PHE A 81 -12.91 5.97 -9.40
CA PHE A 81 -11.71 5.66 -8.60
C PHE A 81 -11.53 4.16 -8.28
N VAL A 82 -10.51 3.86 -7.48
CA VAL A 82 -10.24 2.51 -6.97
C VAL A 82 -10.86 2.41 -5.57
N ILE A 83 -12.18 2.23 -5.52
CA ILE A 83 -12.92 2.05 -4.28
C ILE A 83 -13.34 0.59 -4.20
N GLY A 84 -12.80 -0.11 -3.20
CA GLY A 84 -13.14 -1.49 -2.93
C GLY A 84 -14.48 -1.63 -2.20
N GLY A 85 -15.12 -2.77 -2.36
CA GLY A 85 -16.24 -3.20 -1.50
C GLY A 85 -15.74 -4.00 -0.30
N VAL A 86 -16.63 -4.25 0.65
CA VAL A 86 -16.39 -5.12 1.80
C VAL A 86 -17.32 -6.33 1.72
N THR A 87 -16.78 -7.53 1.92
CA THR A 87 -17.64 -8.73 2.05
C THR A 87 -18.30 -8.73 3.43
N PRO A 88 -19.50 -9.33 3.59
CA PRO A 88 -20.16 -9.39 4.90
C PRO A 88 -19.29 -9.94 6.02
N ILE A 89 -18.50 -10.99 5.74
CA ILE A 89 -17.61 -11.59 6.74
C ILE A 89 -16.41 -10.70 7.07
N ALA A 90 -15.88 -9.95 6.10
CA ALA A 90 -14.82 -8.97 6.36
C ALA A 90 -15.32 -7.84 7.27
N ALA A 91 -16.55 -7.35 7.04
CA ALA A 91 -17.16 -6.35 7.93
C ALA A 91 -17.34 -6.88 9.36
N VAL A 92 -17.73 -8.15 9.54
CA VAL A 92 -17.79 -8.78 10.86
C VAL A 92 -16.39 -8.85 11.50
N ALA A 93 -15.37 -9.23 10.75
CA ALA A 93 -14.00 -9.31 11.24
C ALA A 93 -13.46 -7.93 11.69
N ASP A 94 -13.71 -6.85 10.93
CA ASP A 94 -13.31 -5.49 11.30
C ASP A 94 -13.97 -5.01 12.60
N ASN A 95 -15.20 -5.44 12.87
CA ASN A 95 -15.86 -5.18 14.16
C ASN A 95 -15.18 -5.93 15.30
N VAL A 96 -14.77 -7.19 15.09
CA VAL A 96 -13.98 -7.94 16.08
C VAL A 96 -12.66 -7.23 16.35
N VAL A 97 -11.94 -6.79 15.32
CA VAL A 97 -10.69 -6.03 15.49
C VAL A 97 -10.92 -4.78 16.33
N THR A 98 -11.96 -4.00 16.02
CA THR A 98 -12.31 -2.77 16.76
C THR A 98 -12.68 -3.05 18.23
N LEU A 99 -13.40 -4.14 18.49
CA LEU A 99 -13.87 -4.48 19.84
C LEU A 99 -12.76 -5.01 20.75
N TYR A 100 -11.81 -5.76 20.20
CA TYR A 100 -10.75 -6.39 20.98
C TYR A 100 -9.45 -5.56 21.02
N ASP A 101 -9.31 -4.55 20.16
CA ASP A 101 -8.24 -3.55 20.14
C ASP A 101 -6.84 -4.14 20.39
N GLN A 102 -6.53 -5.23 19.68
CA GLN A 102 -5.27 -5.93 19.82
C GLN A 102 -4.16 -5.13 19.12
N ASN A 103 -3.28 -4.52 19.89
CA ASN A 103 -2.07 -3.87 19.38
C ASN A 103 -0.86 -4.80 19.59
N LEU A 104 -0.19 -5.19 18.50
CA LEU A 104 0.83 -6.24 18.49
C LEU A 104 2.24 -5.65 18.32
N PRO A 105 3.03 -5.52 19.41
CA PRO A 105 4.40 -5.01 19.30
C PRO A 105 5.41 -6.08 18.85
N LEU A 106 5.15 -7.37 19.13
CA LEU A 106 6.04 -8.49 18.81
C LEU A 106 5.31 -9.83 18.91
N HIS A 107 5.87 -10.87 18.27
CA HIS A 107 5.40 -12.25 18.41
C HIS A 107 5.96 -12.89 19.69
N MET A 108 5.08 -13.34 20.58
CA MET A 108 5.45 -14.03 21.81
C MET A 108 4.44 -15.14 22.13
N ASP A 109 4.95 -16.34 22.39
CA ASP A 109 4.13 -17.49 22.75
C ASP A 109 3.24 -17.21 23.95
N GLY A 110 1.96 -17.60 23.84
CA GLY A 110 0.96 -17.42 24.90
C GLY A 110 0.41 -16.01 25.08
N LEU A 111 0.90 -15.00 24.34
CA LEU A 111 0.39 -13.62 24.43
C LEU A 111 -0.91 -13.44 23.63
N THR A 112 -0.88 -13.78 22.35
CA THR A 112 -2.01 -13.61 21.43
C THR A 112 -1.82 -14.44 20.17
N VAL A 113 -2.92 -14.92 19.60
CA VAL A 113 -2.90 -15.68 18.34
C VAL A 113 -2.88 -14.76 17.11
N ALA A 114 -3.06 -13.45 17.29
CA ALA A 114 -3.28 -12.52 16.18
C ALA A 114 -2.08 -12.45 15.21
N THR A 115 -0.84 -12.52 15.70
CA THR A 115 0.36 -12.62 14.84
C THR A 115 0.39 -13.90 14.00
N SER A 116 -0.11 -15.01 14.56
CA SER A 116 -0.18 -16.30 13.85
C SER A 116 -1.29 -16.28 12.79
N VAL A 117 -2.40 -15.62 13.09
CA VAL A 117 -3.48 -15.36 12.11
C VAL A 117 -2.95 -14.49 10.96
N GLU A 118 -2.19 -13.43 11.27
CA GLU A 118 -1.57 -12.57 10.25
C GLU A 118 -0.62 -13.37 9.34
N ASN A 119 0.31 -14.13 9.91
CA ASN A 119 1.22 -14.95 9.10
C ASN A 119 0.48 -15.98 8.25
N SER A 120 -0.55 -16.64 8.81
CA SER A 120 -1.36 -17.59 8.05
C SER A 120 -2.11 -16.93 6.89
N ALA A 121 -2.62 -15.71 7.06
CA ALA A 121 -3.28 -14.97 5.99
C ALA A 121 -2.27 -14.58 4.88
N LEU A 122 -1.05 -14.19 5.24
CA LEU A 122 0.04 -13.92 4.28
C LEU A 122 0.43 -15.19 3.52
N ASP A 123 0.50 -16.35 4.18
CA ASP A 123 0.78 -17.63 3.52
C ASP A 123 -0.34 -18.05 2.55
N HIS A 124 -1.60 -17.76 2.86
CA HIS A 124 -2.71 -17.96 1.91
C HIS A 124 -2.60 -17.06 0.68
N LEU A 125 -2.14 -15.81 0.82
CA LEU A 125 -1.89 -14.94 -0.33
C LEU A 125 -0.79 -15.51 -1.23
N LEU A 126 0.27 -16.07 -0.65
CA LEU A 126 1.30 -16.76 -1.45
C LEU A 126 0.72 -17.95 -2.21
N GLN A 127 -0.10 -18.78 -1.56
CA GLN A 127 -0.77 -19.91 -2.22
C GLN A 127 -1.68 -19.44 -3.36
N LEU A 128 -2.44 -18.35 -3.16
CA LEU A 128 -3.30 -17.76 -4.18
C LEU A 128 -2.50 -17.33 -5.42
N PHE A 129 -1.27 -16.85 -5.23
CA PHE A 129 -0.39 -16.42 -6.31
C PHE A 129 0.60 -17.50 -6.79
N ASP A 130 0.44 -18.75 -6.34
CA ASP A 130 1.35 -19.87 -6.63
C ASP A 130 2.83 -19.54 -6.30
N LEU A 131 3.04 -18.86 -5.17
CA LEU A 131 4.35 -18.49 -4.64
C LEU A 131 4.75 -19.42 -3.49
N SER A 132 6.01 -19.85 -3.48
CA SER A 132 6.52 -20.78 -2.47
C SER A 132 6.79 -20.07 -1.13
N PRO A 133 6.16 -20.46 0.00
CA PRO A 133 6.41 -19.83 1.30
C PRO A 133 7.88 -19.85 1.75
N SER A 134 8.66 -20.84 1.33
CA SER A 134 10.10 -20.92 1.65
C SER A 134 10.94 -19.84 0.97
N ALA A 135 10.47 -19.30 -0.17
CA ALA A 135 11.10 -18.18 -0.87
C ALA A 135 10.72 -16.81 -0.27
N TRP A 136 9.64 -16.76 0.54
CA TRP A 136 9.05 -15.54 1.07
C TRP A 136 8.96 -15.61 2.61
N GLN A 137 10.13 -15.61 3.24
CA GLN A 137 10.25 -15.76 4.70
C GLN A 137 9.80 -14.51 5.45
N ALA A 138 10.05 -13.32 4.90
CA ALA A 138 9.63 -12.05 5.48
C ALA A 138 8.43 -11.50 4.71
N LYS A 139 7.32 -11.27 5.42
CA LYS A 139 6.04 -10.83 4.87
C LYS A 139 5.37 -9.93 5.89
N ILE A 140 4.68 -8.89 5.44
CA ILE A 140 3.95 -7.96 6.31
C ILE A 140 2.70 -7.47 5.59
N PHE A 141 1.63 -7.19 6.34
CA PHE A 141 0.59 -6.30 5.84
C PHE A 141 1.02 -4.84 6.01
N THR A 142 0.55 -3.99 5.10
CA THR A 142 0.65 -2.54 5.25
C THR A 142 -0.72 -1.92 5.05
N THR A 143 -0.86 -0.65 5.39
CA THR A 143 -2.13 0.08 5.28
C THR A 143 -2.51 0.43 3.84
N GLY A 144 -1.65 0.15 2.85
CA GLY A 144 -1.96 0.35 1.43
C GLY A 144 -0.73 0.46 0.54
N ALA A 145 -0.94 0.65 -0.77
CA ALA A 145 0.13 0.58 -1.78
C ALA A 145 1.30 1.54 -1.54
N THR A 146 1.05 2.76 -1.04
CA THR A 146 2.14 3.69 -0.69
C THR A 146 2.98 3.15 0.47
N ALA A 147 2.33 2.61 1.50
CA ALA A 147 3.00 2.01 2.65
C ALA A 147 3.74 0.73 2.27
N SER A 148 3.28 -0.05 1.27
CA SER A 148 4.00 -1.21 0.73
C SER A 148 5.21 -0.83 -0.13
N ASN A 149 5.13 0.26 -0.90
CA ASN A 149 6.26 0.71 -1.73
C ASN A 149 7.47 1.15 -0.90
N ILE A 150 7.26 1.65 0.33
CA ILE A 150 8.34 2.10 1.21
C ILE A 150 9.29 0.96 1.60
N PRO A 151 8.86 -0.13 2.29
CA PRO A 151 9.72 -1.25 2.62
C PRO A 151 10.20 -1.98 1.36
N GLY A 152 9.38 -2.07 0.30
CA GLY A 152 9.81 -2.64 -0.98
C GLY A 152 11.03 -1.93 -1.57
N LEU A 153 10.98 -0.60 -1.67
CA LEU A 153 12.12 0.20 -2.13
C LEU A 153 13.28 0.20 -1.15
N ALA A 154 13.03 0.21 0.16
CA ALA A 154 14.08 0.15 1.17
C ALA A 154 14.87 -1.16 1.07
N CYS A 155 14.18 -2.30 0.99
CA CYS A 155 14.78 -3.62 0.78
C CYS A 155 15.54 -3.70 -0.55
N GLY A 156 14.96 -3.16 -1.64
CA GLY A 156 15.64 -3.11 -2.93
C GLY A 156 16.92 -2.26 -2.90
N THR A 157 16.88 -1.12 -2.20
CA THR A 157 18.02 -0.22 -2.03
C THR A 157 19.14 -0.87 -1.20
N GLU A 158 18.79 -1.50 -0.08
CA GLU A 158 19.70 -2.30 0.73
C GLU A 158 20.38 -3.39 -0.11
N PHE A 159 19.59 -4.14 -0.88
CA PHE A 159 20.09 -5.23 -1.71
C PHE A 159 21.12 -4.76 -2.74
N ILE A 160 20.81 -3.72 -3.53
CA ILE A 160 21.73 -3.25 -4.59
C ILE A 160 23.01 -2.64 -4.02
N LEU A 161 22.92 -1.93 -2.89
CA LEU A 161 24.10 -1.35 -2.24
C LEU A 161 25.02 -2.44 -1.72
N ARG A 162 24.47 -3.44 -1.01
CA ARG A 162 25.23 -4.59 -0.52
C ARG A 162 25.85 -5.41 -1.65
N LYS A 163 25.11 -5.62 -2.74
CA LYS A 163 25.62 -6.33 -3.92
C LYS A 163 26.78 -5.59 -4.58
N SER A 164 26.76 -4.25 -4.57
CA SER A 164 27.87 -3.43 -5.04
C SER A 164 29.09 -3.46 -4.11
N LEU A 165 28.90 -3.48 -2.79
CA LEU A 165 30.00 -3.59 -1.82
C LEU A 165 30.80 -4.89 -1.97
N GLN A 166 30.17 -5.99 -2.37
CA GLN A 166 30.84 -7.27 -2.62
C GLN A 166 31.88 -7.22 -3.76
N LYS A 167 31.85 -6.17 -4.61
CA LYS A 167 32.79 -6.00 -5.73
C LYS A 167 34.07 -5.27 -5.33
N ILE A 168 34.14 -4.74 -4.10
CA ILE A 168 35.28 -3.96 -3.61
C ILE A 168 36.24 -4.90 -2.84
N PRO A 169 37.57 -4.84 -3.06
CA PRO A 169 38.53 -5.69 -2.37
C PRO A 169 38.46 -5.59 -0.84
N VAL A 170 38.77 -6.71 -0.19
CA VAL A 170 38.62 -7.02 1.25
C VAL A 170 38.96 -5.84 2.18
N GLY A 171 37.99 -5.49 3.04
CA GLY A 171 38.10 -4.44 4.07
C GLY A 171 36.81 -3.62 4.23
N ALA A 172 35.96 -3.58 3.19
CA ALA A 172 34.63 -2.99 3.24
C ALA A 172 33.65 -3.92 3.97
N GLU A 173 33.64 -3.79 5.29
CA GLU A 173 32.59 -4.18 6.25
C GLU A 173 31.64 -5.33 5.81
N SER A 174 32.12 -6.57 5.98
CA SER A 174 31.25 -7.75 6.00
C SER A 174 30.18 -7.57 7.09
N GLY A 175 28.97 -7.15 6.70
CA GLY A 175 27.87 -6.91 7.61
C GLY A 175 27.30 -5.49 7.59
N ALA A 176 27.87 -4.57 6.79
CA ALA A 176 27.28 -3.25 6.58
C ALA A 176 25.83 -3.36 6.10
N THR A 177 24.95 -2.62 6.77
CA THR A 177 23.53 -2.51 6.41
C THR A 177 23.15 -1.05 6.26
N LEU A 178 22.16 -0.79 5.42
CA LEU A 178 21.55 0.53 5.27
C LEU A 178 20.94 1.03 6.60
N GLY A 179 20.43 0.12 7.43
CA GLY A 179 19.89 0.46 8.75
C GLY A 179 20.96 0.96 9.73
N GLU A 180 22.18 0.44 9.64
CA GLU A 180 23.30 0.80 10.54
C GLU A 180 24.04 2.05 10.05
N LEU A 181 24.44 2.08 8.76
CA LEU A 181 25.30 3.12 8.21
C LEU A 181 24.54 4.27 7.55
N GLY A 182 23.27 4.04 7.18
CA GLY A 182 22.49 4.99 6.41
C GLY A 182 22.89 5.08 4.92
N LEU A 183 22.03 5.71 4.13
CA LEU A 183 22.14 5.74 2.66
C LEU A 183 23.43 6.42 2.17
N LEU A 184 23.77 7.57 2.73
CA LEU A 184 24.90 8.38 2.26
C LEU A 184 26.22 7.62 2.43
N GLN A 185 26.44 7.03 3.60
CA GLN A 185 27.66 6.29 3.90
C GLN A 185 27.71 4.99 3.08
N MET A 186 26.61 4.23 3.01
CA MET A 186 26.55 3.02 2.17
C MET A 186 26.82 3.32 0.69
N ALA A 187 26.22 4.38 0.14
CA ALA A 187 26.44 4.77 -1.25
C ALA A 187 27.90 5.18 -1.50
N SER A 188 28.50 5.96 -0.58
CA SER A 188 29.91 6.32 -0.65
C SER A 188 30.82 5.09 -0.63
N LEU A 189 30.58 4.14 0.28
CA LEU A 189 31.35 2.90 0.36
C LEU A 189 31.18 2.06 -0.90
N ALA A 190 29.96 2.00 -1.47
CA ALA A 190 29.66 1.27 -2.69
C ALA A 190 30.17 1.94 -3.97
N GLY A 191 30.78 3.14 -3.88
CA GLY A 191 31.14 3.95 -5.04
C GLY A 191 29.93 4.38 -5.88
N ALA A 192 28.74 4.36 -5.30
CA ALA A 192 27.49 4.71 -5.96
C ALA A 192 27.28 6.23 -5.92
N GLN A 193 27.12 6.84 -7.09
CA GLN A 193 26.82 8.27 -7.20
C GLN A 193 25.33 8.55 -7.00
N ALA A 194 24.48 7.60 -7.39
CA ALA A 194 23.03 7.70 -7.23
C ALA A 194 22.39 6.31 -7.26
N VAL A 195 21.13 6.26 -6.83
CA VAL A 195 20.21 5.16 -7.10
C VAL A 195 19.10 5.70 -8.00
N GLN A 196 18.76 4.95 -9.05
CA GLN A 196 17.61 5.23 -9.90
C GLN A 196 16.57 4.11 -9.83
N ILE A 197 15.32 4.46 -10.07
CA ILE A 197 14.18 3.55 -10.11
C ILE A 197 13.61 3.60 -11.52
N LEU A 198 13.72 2.53 -12.27
CA LEU A 198 13.24 2.42 -13.65
C LEU A 198 11.86 1.78 -13.63
N SER A 199 10.85 2.50 -14.13
CA SER A 199 9.47 2.03 -14.12
C SER A 199 8.68 2.57 -15.31
N PRO A 200 7.78 1.77 -15.93
CA PRO A 200 6.91 2.24 -16.99
C PRO A 200 5.63 2.85 -16.39
N MET A 201 5.38 4.12 -16.65
CA MET A 201 4.23 4.89 -16.15
C MET A 201 3.93 4.61 -14.66
N PRO A 202 4.87 4.88 -13.74
CA PRO A 202 4.72 4.55 -12.34
C PRO A 202 3.59 5.34 -11.68
N HIS A 203 2.87 4.69 -10.78
CA HIS A 203 1.91 5.38 -9.92
C HIS A 203 2.62 6.41 -9.02
N SER A 204 1.94 7.52 -8.72
CA SER A 204 2.48 8.61 -7.89
C SER A 204 2.99 8.16 -6.52
N SER A 205 2.44 7.07 -5.97
CA SER A 205 2.89 6.47 -4.70
C SER A 205 4.33 5.98 -4.74
N LEU A 206 4.83 5.53 -5.90
CA LEU A 206 6.23 5.10 -6.03
C LEU A 206 7.18 6.28 -5.86
N SER A 207 6.89 7.40 -6.52
CA SER A 207 7.66 8.64 -6.37
C SER A 207 7.58 9.18 -4.94
N LYS A 208 6.41 9.08 -4.29
CA LYS A 208 6.25 9.46 -2.88
C LYS A 208 7.12 8.58 -1.97
N ALA A 209 7.11 7.26 -2.15
CA ALA A 209 7.94 6.33 -1.39
C ALA A 209 9.44 6.61 -1.58
N ALA A 210 9.89 6.84 -2.82
CA ALA A 210 11.28 7.23 -3.11
C ALA A 210 11.69 8.52 -2.38
N GLY A 211 10.79 9.50 -2.28
CA GLY A 211 11.00 10.72 -1.50
C GLY A 211 11.13 10.45 0.01
N ILE A 212 10.32 9.55 0.56
CA ILE A 212 10.33 9.19 2.00
C ILE A 212 11.64 8.51 2.39
N ILE A 213 12.12 7.57 1.57
CA ILE A 213 13.36 6.82 1.88
C ILE A 213 14.65 7.58 1.52
N GLY A 214 14.55 8.84 1.11
CA GLY A 214 15.71 9.70 0.86
C GLY A 214 16.37 9.55 -0.53
N LEU A 215 15.81 8.75 -1.44
CA LEU A 215 16.27 8.68 -2.83
C LEU A 215 15.84 9.91 -3.65
N GLY A 216 14.73 10.52 -3.24
CA GLY A 216 14.13 11.66 -3.93
C GLY A 216 13.26 11.27 -5.13
N ARG A 217 12.26 12.10 -5.44
CA ARG A 217 11.30 11.84 -6.53
C ARG A 217 11.99 11.75 -7.91
N ALA A 218 13.07 12.52 -8.09
CA ALA A 218 13.84 12.55 -9.32
C ALA A 218 14.61 11.24 -9.61
N ALA A 219 14.75 10.34 -8.62
CA ALA A 219 15.31 9.02 -8.82
C ALA A 219 14.41 8.13 -9.69
N VAL A 220 13.10 8.40 -9.73
CA VAL A 220 12.17 7.65 -10.58
C VAL A 220 12.29 8.12 -12.03
N LYS A 221 12.67 7.19 -12.91
CA LYS A 221 12.89 7.40 -14.34
C LYS A 221 11.89 6.56 -15.13
N LEU A 222 11.34 7.17 -16.19
CA LEU A 222 10.40 6.51 -17.07
C LEU A 222 11.14 5.52 -17.98
N ALA A 223 10.68 4.28 -17.97
CA ALA A 223 11.19 3.20 -18.81
C ALA A 223 10.07 2.54 -19.64
N GLY A 224 9.03 3.30 -19.93
CA GLY A 224 7.88 2.87 -20.73
C GLY A 224 8.09 3.10 -22.23
N ARG A 225 7.41 2.30 -23.06
CA ARG A 225 7.42 2.47 -24.52
C ARG A 225 6.71 3.76 -24.91
N SER A 226 7.10 4.37 -26.03
CA SER A 226 6.49 5.62 -26.51
C SER A 226 4.99 5.50 -26.82
N THR A 227 4.55 4.37 -27.36
CA THR A 227 3.14 4.12 -27.73
C THR A 227 2.35 3.35 -26.66
N GLU A 228 3.04 2.65 -25.76
CA GLU A 228 2.45 1.90 -24.65
C GLU A 228 3.20 2.27 -23.35
N PRO A 229 3.00 3.48 -22.80
CA PRO A 229 3.82 4.00 -21.69
C PRO A 229 3.75 3.17 -20.40
N TRP A 230 2.68 2.42 -20.18
CA TRP A 230 2.53 1.46 -19.07
C TRP A 230 3.36 0.19 -19.25
N ARG A 231 3.77 -0.13 -20.49
CA ARG A 231 4.55 -1.32 -20.83
C ARG A 231 6.04 -1.00 -20.80
N ILE A 232 6.82 -1.85 -20.13
CA ILE A 232 8.26 -1.70 -20.04
C ILE A 232 8.93 -1.80 -21.42
N ASP A 233 9.90 -0.93 -21.65
CA ASP A 233 10.80 -0.94 -22.79
C ASP A 233 12.16 -1.46 -22.32
N ILE A 234 12.48 -2.72 -22.64
CA ILE A 234 13.70 -3.39 -22.18
C ILE A 234 14.93 -2.71 -22.76
N GLU A 235 14.84 -2.22 -23.99
CA GLU A 235 15.92 -1.52 -24.67
C GLU A 235 16.23 -0.18 -23.97
N ILE A 236 15.22 0.58 -23.54
CA ILE A 236 15.42 1.78 -22.70
C ILE A 236 16.05 1.41 -21.37
N VAL A 237 15.57 0.36 -20.69
CA VAL A 237 16.17 -0.11 -19.43
C VAL A 237 17.65 -0.41 -19.63
N GLU A 238 18.00 -1.21 -20.64
CA GLU A 238 19.40 -1.52 -20.97
C GLU A 238 20.25 -0.29 -21.25
N GLN A 239 19.69 0.69 -21.97
CA GLN A 239 20.39 1.94 -22.26
C GLN A 239 20.67 2.72 -20.98
N GLU A 240 19.70 2.87 -20.09
CA GLU A 240 19.90 3.55 -18.80
C GLU A 240 20.97 2.84 -17.94
N LEU A 241 20.97 1.51 -17.93
CA LEU A 241 21.98 0.72 -17.22
C LEU A 241 23.40 0.89 -17.80
N LYS A 242 23.53 1.03 -19.12
CA LYS A 242 24.84 1.22 -19.80
C LYS A 242 25.39 2.64 -19.66
N LYS A 243 24.55 3.65 -19.42
CA LYS A 243 24.97 5.06 -19.36
C LYS A 243 25.94 5.36 -18.22
N GLN A 244 25.70 4.83 -17.02
CA GLN A 244 26.45 5.20 -15.82
C GLN A 244 26.65 4.00 -14.90
N PRO A 245 27.82 3.33 -14.96
CA PRO A 245 28.12 2.19 -14.08
C PRO A 245 28.11 2.52 -12.57
N SER A 246 28.28 3.80 -12.22
CA SER A 246 28.20 4.32 -10.85
C SER A 246 26.77 4.57 -10.35
N VAL A 247 25.75 4.39 -11.18
CA VAL A 247 24.34 4.53 -10.80
C VAL A 247 23.74 3.15 -10.61
N LEU A 248 23.33 2.87 -9.38
CA LEU A 248 22.63 1.63 -9.05
C LEU A 248 21.17 1.76 -9.45
N SER A 249 20.56 0.66 -9.88
CA SER A 249 19.20 0.69 -10.44
C SER A 249 18.29 -0.29 -9.69
N ILE A 250 17.02 0.06 -9.62
CA ILE A 250 15.91 -0.80 -9.17
C ILE A 250 14.89 -0.79 -10.30
N VAL A 251 14.39 -1.96 -10.71
CA VAL A 251 13.29 -2.03 -11.69
C VAL A 251 11.98 -2.26 -10.95
N VAL A 252 11.01 -1.38 -11.16
CA VAL A 252 9.66 -1.51 -10.58
C VAL A 252 8.64 -1.67 -11.69
N LEU A 253 7.95 -2.81 -11.66
CA LEU A 253 6.90 -3.14 -12.63
C LEU A 253 5.53 -3.02 -11.95
N SER A 254 4.56 -2.53 -12.70
CA SER A 254 3.16 -2.48 -12.26
C SER A 254 2.40 -3.70 -12.80
N CYS A 255 1.77 -4.43 -11.89
CA CYS A 255 0.71 -5.37 -12.25
C CYS A 255 -0.60 -4.59 -12.19
N GLU A 256 -1.07 -4.11 -13.34
CA GLU A 256 -2.23 -3.22 -13.51
C GLU A 256 -1.96 -1.75 -13.13
N GLU A 257 -1.64 -0.93 -14.14
CA GLU A 257 -1.57 0.52 -14.01
C GLU A 257 -2.97 1.11 -13.75
N VAL A 258 -3.07 2.06 -12.82
CA VAL A 258 -4.34 2.50 -12.23
C VAL A 258 -5.36 3.11 -13.21
N ASN A 259 -4.91 3.72 -14.31
CA ASN A 259 -5.79 4.35 -15.29
C ASN A 259 -6.25 3.37 -16.37
N THR A 260 -5.41 2.39 -16.70
CA THR A 260 -5.61 1.52 -17.87
C THR A 260 -5.90 0.06 -17.51
N GLY A 261 -5.63 -0.36 -16.28
CA GLY A 261 -5.67 -1.76 -15.84
C GLY A 261 -4.63 -2.64 -16.53
N ARG A 262 -3.65 -2.05 -17.23
CA ARG A 262 -2.69 -2.81 -18.05
C ARG A 262 -1.43 -3.16 -17.26
N PHE A 263 -0.91 -4.35 -17.52
CA PHE A 263 0.34 -4.83 -16.94
C PHE A 263 1.55 -4.21 -17.64
N SER A 264 2.64 -4.05 -16.89
CA SER A 264 3.93 -3.63 -17.45
C SER A 264 4.57 -4.65 -18.39
N THR A 265 4.16 -5.91 -18.29
CA THR A 265 4.58 -7.03 -19.13
C THR A 265 3.37 -7.85 -19.56
N TYR A 266 3.40 -8.43 -20.75
CA TYR A 266 2.28 -9.22 -21.30
C TYR A 266 2.54 -10.72 -21.33
N SER A 267 3.71 -11.18 -20.86
CA SER A 267 4.01 -12.61 -20.80
C SER A 267 5.00 -12.94 -19.70
N TYR A 268 4.97 -14.20 -19.26
CA TYR A 268 5.95 -14.74 -18.34
C TYR A 268 7.39 -14.66 -18.91
N ALA A 269 7.56 -14.93 -20.21
CA ALA A 269 8.86 -14.82 -20.88
C ALA A 269 9.44 -13.39 -20.84
N GLU A 270 8.59 -12.37 -20.95
CA GLU A 270 9.00 -10.97 -20.83
C GLU A 270 9.44 -10.65 -19.39
N MET A 271 8.72 -11.15 -18.37
CA MET A 271 9.14 -11.04 -16.97
C MET A 271 10.49 -11.74 -16.72
N GLN A 272 10.68 -12.95 -17.24
CA GLN A 272 11.95 -13.68 -17.13
C GLN A 272 13.10 -12.94 -17.79
N ARG A 273 12.87 -12.31 -18.95
CA ARG A 273 13.90 -11.51 -19.63
C ARG A 273 14.32 -10.30 -18.78
N ILE A 274 13.37 -9.65 -18.12
CA ILE A 274 13.67 -8.53 -17.20
C ILE A 274 14.46 -9.04 -15.99
N ARG A 275 14.05 -10.17 -15.38
CA ARG A 275 14.80 -10.79 -14.27
C ARG A 275 16.24 -11.13 -14.68
N GLN A 276 16.42 -11.75 -15.85
CA GLN A 276 17.74 -12.07 -16.38
C GLN A 276 18.57 -10.81 -16.62
N LEU A 277 17.96 -9.74 -17.12
CA LEU A 277 18.62 -8.45 -17.27
C LEU A 277 19.07 -7.92 -15.90
N CYS A 278 18.21 -7.99 -14.90
CA CYS A 278 18.55 -7.54 -13.56
C CYS A 278 19.71 -8.35 -12.96
N ASP A 279 19.76 -9.66 -13.20
CA ASP A 279 20.84 -10.53 -12.75
C ASP A 279 22.18 -10.19 -13.43
N ASN A 280 22.16 -10.00 -14.75
CA ASN A 280 23.35 -9.66 -15.54
C ASN A 280 23.98 -8.33 -15.10
N TYR A 281 23.16 -7.34 -14.76
CA TYR A 281 23.62 -6.01 -14.35
C TYR A 281 23.69 -5.83 -12.83
N ASN A 282 23.39 -6.86 -12.05
CA ASN A 282 23.42 -6.86 -10.60
C ASN A 282 22.44 -5.87 -9.92
N LEU A 283 21.26 -5.67 -10.48
CA LEU A 283 20.17 -4.93 -9.86
C LEU A 283 19.05 -5.86 -9.35
N VAL A 284 18.07 -5.24 -8.68
CA VAL A 284 16.85 -5.88 -8.18
C VAL A 284 15.67 -5.55 -9.06
#